data_AF-A0A7S0BFU8-F1
#
_entry.id   AF-A0A7S0BFU8-F1
#
_cell.length_a   1.000
_cell.length_b   1.000
_cell.length_c   1.000
_cell.angle_alpha   90.00
_cell.angle_beta   90.00
_cell.angle_gamma   90.00
#
_symmetry.space_group_name_H-M   'P 1'
#
loop_
_entity.id
_entity.type
_entity.pdbx_description
1 polymer ?
#
loop_
_entity_poly.entity_id
_entity_poly.type
_entity_poly.pdbx_seq_one_letter_code
_entity_poly.pdbx_strand_id
1 'polypeptide(L)'
;STTPNQLCESLNGWNLDRRSQVARVMHPALKSHPQNELFRRDFSGSSVLFGFQLRSFERAAVVSMVENLKLFSIGFSWGGFTSLILITELPNWEYGADLGETLRLSIGLEDPLDLMEDLDKGFHILRSHSTASG
;
A
#
# COMPACT_ATOMS: atom_id res chain seq x y z
N SER A 1 -2.77 -7.39 -22.23
CA SER A 1 -1.74 -6.38 -21.90
C SER A 1 -2.35 -5.42 -20.91
N THR A 2 -1.96 -5.52 -19.64
CA THR A 2 -2.45 -4.62 -18.59
C THR A 2 -1.66 -3.33 -18.67
N THR A 3 -2.30 -2.23 -19.07
CA THR A 3 -1.66 -0.91 -19.12
C THR A 3 -1.51 -0.33 -17.71
N PRO A 4 -0.57 0.60 -17.46
CA PRO A 4 -0.45 1.30 -16.18
C PRO A 4 -1.76 1.96 -15.70
N ASN A 5 -2.64 2.38 -16.63
CA ASN A 5 -3.97 2.90 -16.29
C ASN A 5 -4.92 1.84 -15.73
N GLN A 6 -4.83 0.58 -16.18
CA GLN A 6 -5.60 -0.54 -15.63
C GLN A 6 -5.12 -0.93 -14.23
N LEU A 7 -3.85 -0.63 -13.88
CA LEU A 7 -3.35 -0.79 -12.52
C LEU A 7 -4.00 0.23 -11.57
N CYS A 8 -4.18 1.48 -12.00
CA CYS A 8 -4.93 2.50 -11.25
C CYS A 8 -6.41 2.17 -11.05
N GLU A 9 -7.07 1.65 -12.07
CA GLU A 9 -8.45 1.17 -11.93
C GLU A 9 -8.53 -0.06 -11.01
N SER A 10 -7.51 -0.93 -11.08
CA SER A 10 -7.35 -2.05 -10.14
C SER A 10 -7.16 -1.56 -8.69
N LEU A 11 -6.50 -0.43 -8.43
CA LEU A 11 -6.36 0.11 -7.07
C LEU A 11 -7.69 0.56 -6.45
N ASN A 12 -8.61 1.11 -7.25
CA ASN A 12 -9.99 1.31 -6.78
C ASN A 12 -10.62 -0.06 -6.43
N GLY A 13 -10.23 -1.14 -7.11
CA GLY A 13 -10.60 -2.52 -6.77
C GLY A 13 -9.95 -3.05 -5.49
N TRP A 14 -8.71 -2.65 -5.18
CA TRP A 14 -7.99 -3.09 -3.97
C TRP A 14 -8.63 -2.55 -2.68
N ASN A 15 -9.44 -1.47 -2.79
CA ASN A 15 -10.21 -0.87 -1.70
C ASN A 15 -9.38 -0.63 -0.43
N LEU A 16 -8.08 -0.35 -0.58
CA LEU A 16 -7.17 -0.13 0.54
C LEU A 16 -7.65 1.06 1.39
N ASP A 17 -8.19 2.10 0.76
CA ASP A 17 -8.78 3.27 1.40
C ASP A 17 -10.07 2.98 2.19
N ARG A 18 -10.73 1.84 1.93
CA ARG A 18 -11.93 1.40 2.68
C ARG A 18 -11.62 0.46 3.84
N ARG A 19 -10.38 -0.02 3.97
CA ARG A 19 -9.97 -0.92 5.06
C ARG A 19 -9.89 -0.13 6.36
N SER A 20 -10.50 -0.65 7.42
CA SER A 20 -10.48 0.03 8.73
C SER A 20 -9.07 0.19 9.30
N GLN A 21 -8.14 -0.69 8.94
CA GLN A 21 -6.73 -0.64 9.35
C GLN A 21 -5.92 0.42 8.61
N VAL A 22 -6.38 0.89 7.45
CA VAL A 22 -5.66 1.85 6.62
C VAL A 22 -6.16 3.25 6.97
N ALA A 23 -5.23 4.12 7.35
CA ALA A 23 -5.52 5.53 7.62
C ALA A 23 -5.65 6.32 6.31
N ARG A 24 -4.80 6.00 5.32
CA ARG A 24 -4.77 6.66 4.00
C ARG A 24 -4.00 5.87 2.97
N VAL A 25 -4.30 6.14 1.70
CA VAL A 25 -3.53 5.67 0.55
C VAL A 25 -2.93 6.88 -0.17
N MET A 26 -1.70 6.73 -0.64
CA MET A 26 -0.88 7.76 -1.25
C MET A 26 -0.49 7.31 -2.64
N HIS A 27 -1.19 7.85 -3.63
CA HIS A 27 -0.89 7.63 -5.03
C HIS A 27 -1.40 8.81 -5.87
N PRO A 28 -0.58 9.42 -6.75
CA PRO A 28 -0.93 10.66 -7.42
C PRO A 28 -2.13 10.54 -8.36
N ALA A 29 -2.44 9.35 -8.87
CA ALA A 29 -3.62 9.13 -9.70
C ALA A 29 -4.94 9.01 -8.92
N LEU A 30 -4.91 8.90 -7.58
CA LEU A 30 -6.12 8.88 -6.77
C LEU A 30 -6.76 10.27 -6.74
N LYS A 31 -8.09 10.33 -6.91
CA LYS A 31 -8.85 11.59 -6.84
C LYS A 31 -8.71 12.31 -5.49
N SER A 32 -8.45 11.56 -4.42
CA SER A 32 -8.22 12.09 -3.08
C SER A 32 -6.81 12.67 -2.89
N HIS A 33 -5.89 12.47 -3.84
CA HIS A 33 -4.54 12.99 -3.72
C HIS A 33 -4.50 14.51 -3.98
N PRO A 34 -3.83 15.31 -3.11
CA PRO A 34 -3.81 16.78 -3.25
C PRO A 34 -3.30 17.29 -4.59
N GLN A 35 -2.38 16.53 -5.21
CA GLN A 35 -1.77 16.86 -6.49
C GLN A 35 -2.37 16.09 -7.67
N ASN A 36 -3.57 15.49 -7.54
CA ASN A 36 -4.18 14.70 -8.62
C ASN A 36 -4.40 15.51 -9.91
N GLU A 37 -4.79 16.78 -9.79
CA GLU A 37 -4.99 17.66 -10.95
C GLU A 37 -3.68 17.91 -11.71
N LEU A 38 -2.58 18.15 -10.99
CA LEU A 38 -1.25 18.28 -11.58
C LEU A 38 -0.81 16.97 -12.24
N PHE A 39 -1.02 15.84 -11.57
CA PHE A 39 -0.72 14.53 -12.11
C PHE A 39 -1.47 14.28 -13.43
N ARG A 40 -2.78 14.57 -13.48
CA ARG A 40 -3.59 14.41 -14.69
C ARG A 40 -3.21 15.35 -15.83
N ARG A 41 -2.70 16.55 -15.50
CA ARG A 41 -2.22 17.52 -16.50
C ARG A 41 -0.91 17.07 -17.13
N ASP A 42 0.01 16.58 -16.30
CA ASP A 42 1.42 16.38 -16.69
C ASP A 42 1.77 14.92 -17.05
N PHE A 43 0.95 13.95 -16.65
CA PHE A 43 1.23 12.52 -16.85
C PHE A 43 0.08 11.79 -17.55
N SER A 44 0.44 10.89 -18.47
CA SER A 44 -0.48 10.03 -19.22
C SER A 44 -0.70 8.65 -18.58
N GLY A 45 0.05 8.33 -17.52
CA GLY A 45 -0.02 7.07 -16.78
C GLY A 45 0.70 7.17 -15.44
N SER A 46 0.43 6.23 -14.55
CA SER A 46 1.04 6.19 -13.21
C SER A 46 2.22 5.21 -13.13
N SER A 47 3.00 5.35 -12.06
CA SER A 47 4.00 4.33 -11.71
C SER A 47 3.34 3.14 -11.00
N VAL A 48 4.14 2.10 -10.78
CA VAL A 48 3.78 0.91 -9.98
C VAL A 48 4.02 1.11 -8.48
N LEU A 49 4.36 2.33 -8.05
CA LEU A 49 4.60 2.62 -6.64
C LEU A 49 3.34 3.07 -5.94
N PHE A 50 3.11 2.51 -4.76
CA PHE A 50 2.01 2.91 -3.89
C PHE A 50 2.54 3.12 -2.49
N GLY A 51 2.03 4.13 -1.80
CA GLY A 51 2.19 4.27 -0.37
C GLY A 51 0.85 4.08 0.30
N PHE A 52 0.81 3.47 1.47
CA PHE A 52 -0.34 3.58 2.37
C PHE A 52 0.15 3.60 3.81
N GLN A 53 -0.65 4.22 4.66
CA GLN A 53 -0.34 4.35 6.07
C GLN A 53 -1.37 3.60 6.88
N LEU A 54 -0.89 2.82 7.84
CA LEU A 54 -1.75 2.13 8.78
C LEU A 54 -2.22 3.08 9.88
N ARG A 55 -3.33 2.74 10.53
CA ARG A 55 -3.66 3.27 11.86
C ARG A 55 -2.62 2.79 12.88
N SER A 56 -2.75 3.26 14.12
CA SER A 56 -1.83 2.82 15.19
C SER A 56 -1.96 1.31 15.43
N PHE A 57 -0.89 0.58 15.11
CA PHE A 57 -0.68 -0.85 15.39
C PHE A 57 0.71 -1.01 15.98
N GLU A 58 0.91 -2.05 16.79
CA GLU A 58 2.25 -2.37 17.27
C GLU A 58 3.19 -2.68 16.11
N ARG A 59 4.43 -2.16 16.20
CA ARG A 59 5.49 -2.40 15.21
C ARG A 59 5.63 -3.90 14.88
N ALA A 60 5.60 -4.75 15.90
CA ALA A 60 5.72 -6.21 15.75
C ALA A 60 4.58 -6.81 14.91
N ALA A 61 3.35 -6.30 15.05
CA ALA A 61 2.21 -6.75 14.25
C ALA A 61 2.37 -6.37 12.76
N VAL A 62 2.88 -5.16 12.49
CA VAL A 62 3.16 -4.69 11.13
C VAL A 62 4.29 -5.51 10.49
N VAL A 63 5.36 -5.78 11.24
CA VAL A 63 6.45 -6.65 10.79
C VAL A 63 5.93 -8.06 10.49
N SER A 64 5.13 -8.63 11.39
CA SER A 64 4.53 -9.96 11.20
C SER A 64 3.64 -10.04 9.96
N MET A 65 2.83 -9.00 9.70
CA MET A 65 2.06 -8.89 8.46
C MET A 65 2.96 -8.98 7.23
N VAL A 66 4.04 -8.18 7.20
CA VAL A 66 4.93 -8.06 6.03
C VAL A 66 5.73 -9.34 5.80
N GLU A 67 6.28 -9.95 6.85
CA GLU A 67 7.08 -11.18 6.75
C GLU A 67 6.27 -12.41 6.29
N ASN A 68 4.95 -12.37 6.43
CA ASN A 68 4.08 -13.49 6.06
C ASN A 68 3.47 -13.39 4.66
N LEU A 69 3.65 -12.27 3.95
CA LEU A 69 3.28 -12.15 2.55
C LEU A 69 4.10 -13.13 1.70
N LYS A 70 3.47 -13.72 0.68
CA LYS A 70 4.09 -14.74 -0.19
C LYS A 70 4.49 -14.19 -1.55
N LEU A 71 3.78 -13.18 -2.03
CA LEU A 71 4.02 -12.57 -3.34
C LEU A 71 4.82 -11.28 -3.22
N PHE A 72 4.70 -10.58 -2.09
CA PHE A 72 5.49 -9.39 -1.81
C PHE A 72 6.79 -9.76 -1.11
N SER A 73 7.92 -9.58 -1.80
CA SER A 73 9.24 -9.68 -1.17
C SER A 73 9.62 -8.37 -0.48
N ILE A 74 10.38 -8.44 0.62
CA ILE A 74 10.89 -7.24 1.29
C ILE A 74 12.01 -6.63 0.45
N GLY A 75 11.87 -5.37 0.01
CA GLY A 75 12.88 -4.77 -0.87
C GLY A 75 12.80 -3.25 -1.04
N PHE A 76 13.98 -2.62 -1.14
CA PHE A 76 14.13 -1.18 -1.36
C PHE A 76 14.08 -0.77 -2.84
N SER A 77 14.32 -1.70 -3.78
CA SER A 77 14.25 -1.45 -5.23
C SER A 77 12.80 -1.34 -5.72
N TRP A 78 12.63 -1.19 -7.04
CA TRP A 78 11.36 -0.99 -7.73
C TRP A 78 11.52 -1.21 -9.24
N GLY A 79 10.40 -1.44 -9.95
CA GLY A 79 10.38 -1.57 -11.41
C GLY A 79 10.85 -2.92 -11.96
N GLY A 80 11.03 -3.93 -11.09
CA GLY A 80 11.26 -5.31 -11.49
C GLY A 80 9.96 -6.07 -11.75
N PHE A 81 10.10 -7.34 -12.15
CA PHE A 81 8.96 -8.24 -12.39
C PHE A 81 8.26 -8.70 -11.11
N THR A 82 8.95 -8.63 -9.98
CA THR A 82 8.48 -9.10 -8.67
C THR A 82 7.90 -7.97 -7.84
N SER A 83 6.78 -8.23 -7.18
CA SER A 83 6.18 -7.30 -6.24
C SER A 83 7.03 -7.15 -4.97
N LEU A 84 7.20 -5.91 -4.52
CA LEU A 84 7.99 -5.56 -3.35
C LEU A 84 7.16 -4.77 -2.33
N ILE A 85 7.49 -4.97 -1.06
CA ILE A 85 6.97 -4.19 0.06
C ILE A 85 8.12 -3.70 0.94
N LEU A 86 8.02 -2.50 1.47
CA LEU A 86 8.84 -2.09 2.61
C LEU A 86 8.03 -1.28 3.61
N ILE A 87 8.42 -1.40 4.87
CA ILE A 87 7.99 -0.45 5.89
C ILE A 87 8.96 0.72 5.88
N THR A 88 8.46 1.91 5.62
CA THR A 88 9.25 3.12 5.40
C THR A 88 8.80 4.23 6.34
N GLU A 89 9.70 5.17 6.59
CA GLU A 89 9.37 6.40 7.29
C GLU A 89 9.13 7.49 6.23
N LEU A 90 7.93 8.07 6.24
CA LEU A 90 7.73 9.37 5.61
C LEU A 90 8.02 10.43 6.66
N PRO A 91 8.71 11.52 6.30
CA PRO A 91 8.80 12.65 7.21
C PRO A 91 7.37 13.12 7.51
N ASN A 92 7.03 13.21 8.80
CA ASN A 92 5.68 13.55 9.31
C ASN A 92 5.22 14.99 9.02
N TRP A 93 5.96 15.74 8.20
CA TRP A 93 5.94 17.21 8.19
C TRP A 93 4.63 17.86 7.69
N GLU A 94 3.75 17.12 7.02
CA GLU A 94 2.51 17.70 6.44
C GLU A 94 1.19 17.05 6.88
N TYR A 95 1.20 15.92 7.61
CA TYR A 95 0.04 15.01 7.59
C TYR A 95 -0.62 14.66 8.93
N GLY A 96 -0.17 15.26 10.04
CA GLY A 96 -0.81 15.15 11.36
C GLY A 96 -0.21 14.10 12.30
N ALA A 97 -0.55 14.19 13.58
CA ALA A 97 -0.18 13.22 14.61
C ALA A 97 -1.18 12.03 14.62
N ASP A 98 -0.79 10.89 15.20
CA ASP A 98 -1.56 9.63 15.34
C ASP A 98 -1.58 8.67 14.14
N LEU A 99 -0.57 8.77 13.28
CA LEU A 99 -0.43 7.86 12.15
C LEU A 99 0.57 6.74 12.45
N GLY A 100 0.19 5.50 12.12
CA GLY A 100 1.04 4.33 12.31
C GLY A 100 2.09 4.18 11.19
N GLU A 101 2.63 2.98 11.10
CA GLU A 101 3.65 2.62 10.11
C GLU A 101 3.20 2.90 8.67
N THR A 102 4.13 3.38 7.85
CA THR A 102 3.90 3.58 6.41
C THR A 102 4.49 2.41 5.63
N LEU A 103 3.72 1.88 4.69
CA LEU A 103 4.17 0.84 3.77
C LEU A 103 4.24 1.38 2.36
N ARG A 104 5.33 1.04 1.66
CA ARG A 104 5.50 1.28 0.23
C ARG A 104 5.42 -0.04 -0.51
N LEU A 105 4.57 -0.11 -1.52
CA LEU A 105 4.50 -1.20 -2.48
C LEU A 105 5.16 -0.79 -3.79
N SER A 106 5.84 -1.74 -4.43
CA SER A 106 6.16 -1.71 -5.86
C SER A 106 5.48 -2.92 -6.48
N ILE A 107 4.54 -2.70 -7.40
CA ILE A 107 3.79 -3.80 -8.03
C ILE A 107 4.55 -4.36 -9.22
N GLY A 108 4.74 -5.67 -9.22
CA GLY A 108 5.35 -6.45 -10.29
C GLY A 108 4.36 -6.80 -11.39
N LEU A 109 4.59 -7.92 -12.06
CA LEU A 109 3.75 -8.43 -13.16
C LEU A 109 2.84 -9.61 -12.75
N GLU A 110 2.73 -9.89 -11.46
CA GLU A 110 1.82 -10.92 -10.94
C GLU A 110 0.35 -10.58 -11.21
N ASP A 111 -0.55 -11.57 -11.06
CA ASP A 111 -1.98 -11.34 -11.20
C ASP A 111 -2.47 -10.38 -10.09
N PRO A 112 -3.20 -9.30 -10.43
CA PRO A 112 -3.68 -8.35 -9.45
C PRO A 112 -4.56 -8.97 -8.34
N LEU A 113 -5.34 -10.01 -8.66
CA LEU A 113 -6.20 -10.68 -7.67
C LEU A 113 -5.37 -11.50 -6.68
N ASP A 114 -4.30 -12.15 -7.15
CA ASP A 114 -3.39 -12.90 -6.28
C ASP A 114 -2.67 -11.96 -5.31
N LEU A 115 -2.23 -10.79 -5.79
CA LEU A 115 -1.62 -9.74 -4.96
C LEU A 115 -2.61 -9.19 -3.91
N MET A 116 -3.88 -9.01 -4.29
CA MET A 116 -4.93 -8.60 -3.35
C MET A 116 -5.16 -9.66 -2.26
N GLU A 117 -5.25 -10.94 -2.65
CA GLU A 117 -5.48 -12.04 -1.72
C GLU A 117 -4.30 -12.19 -0.74
N ASP A 118 -3.07 -12.02 -1.22
CA ASP A 118 -1.87 -12.06 -0.37
C ASP A 118 -1.88 -10.91 0.65
N LEU A 119 -2.20 -9.68 0.22
CA LEU A 119 -2.38 -8.55 1.14
C LEU A 119 -3.52 -8.78 2.13
N ASP A 120 -4.62 -9.41 1.71
CA ASP A 120 -5.73 -9.75 2.60
C ASP A 120 -5.32 -10.69 3.73
N LYS A 121 -4.48 -11.69 3.42
CA LYS A 121 -3.87 -12.58 4.43
C LYS A 121 -2.98 -11.79 5.38
N GLY A 122 -2.15 -10.88 4.87
CA GLY A 122 -1.35 -9.96 5.69
C GLY A 122 -2.22 -9.11 6.63
N PHE A 123 -3.30 -8.52 6.13
CA PHE A 123 -4.24 -7.75 6.95
C PHE A 123 -4.97 -8.59 8.00
N HIS A 124 -5.21 -9.88 7.75
CA HIS A 124 -5.76 -10.80 8.74
C HIS A 124 -4.78 -11.01 9.91
N ILE A 125 -3.49 -11.21 9.61
CA ILE A 125 -2.42 -11.33 10.60
C ILE A 125 -2.27 -10.04 11.42
N LEU A 126 -2.36 -8.88 10.77
CA LEU A 126 -2.32 -7.59 11.47
C LEU A 126 -3.44 -7.47 12.51
N ARG A 127 -4.66 -7.90 12.16
CA ARG A 127 -5.82 -7.86 13.07
C ARG A 127 -5.70 -8.85 14.23
N SER A 128 -5.15 -10.05 14.01
CA SER A 128 -5.04 -11.04 15.10
C SER A 128 -4.14 -10.55 16.24
N HIS A 129 -3.11 -9.78 15.92
CA HIS A 129 -2.21 -9.16 16.90
C HIS A 129 -2.83 -7.97 17.66
N SER A 130 -3.89 -7.35 17.12
CA SER A 130 -4.56 -6.19 17.75
C SER A 130 -5.54 -6.57 18.85
N THR A 131 -5.83 -7.86 19.03
CA THR A 131 -6.79 -8.35 20.02
C THR A 131 -6.19 -8.58 21.41
N ALA A 132 -4.90 -8.32 21.60
CA ALA A 132 -4.21 -8.44 22.88
C ALA A 132 -4.16 -7.09 23.63
N SER A 133 -5.31 -6.47 23.87
CA SER A 133 -5.45 -5.31 24.77
C SER A 133 -6.85 -5.31 25.38
N GLY A 134 -7.07 -6.25 26.31
CA GLY A 134 -8.20 -6.25 27.24
C GLY A 134 -7.69 -6.07 28.65
#